data_AF-A0A1W2EBT3-F1
#
_entry.id   AF-A0A1W2EBT3-F1
#
_cell.length_a   1.000
_cell.length_b   1.000
_cell.length_c   1.000
_cell.angle_alpha   90.00
_cell.angle_beta   90.00
_cell.angle_gamma   90.00
#
_symmetry.space_group_name_H-M   'P 1'
#
loop_
_entity.id
_entity.type
_entity.pdbx_description
1 polymer ?
#
loop_
_entity_poly.entity_id
_entity_poly.type
_entity_poly.pdbx_seq_one_letter_code
_entity_poly.pdbx_strand_id
1 'polypeptide(L)'
;PVGIGVSCSADRQIKGKITRDGIFLEQMEENPAKYLPKGEPEMAEAVRVDLNRPMDEIRAQLSQYPVSTRLLLTGKIIVGRDIAHSKFKERLDSGQGLPDYIKNHIIYYAGPAKTPEGQASGSFGPTTAGRMDPYVPIFQKEGGSMIMLAKGNRSRQVTDACKEYGGFYLGSPGGPAARLGKDFIKKVELVEYEELGMEAVFMMTVEDFPAFIIVDDKGNDFYSDLL
;
A
#
# COMPACT_ATOMS: atom_id res chain seq x y z
N PRO A 1 -23.24 -26.14 -10.95
CA PRO A 1 -22.73 -24.81 -10.57
C PRO A 1 -21.19 -24.82 -10.66
N VAL A 2 -20.57 -23.70 -11.05
CA VAL A 2 -19.10 -23.57 -11.13
C VAL A 2 -18.67 -22.45 -10.19
N GLY A 3 -17.66 -22.69 -9.35
CA GLY A 3 -17.08 -21.70 -8.45
C GLY A 3 -15.58 -21.59 -8.66
N ILE A 4 -15.04 -20.38 -8.57
CA ILE A 4 -13.61 -20.09 -8.71
C ILE A 4 -13.17 -19.32 -7.45
N GLY A 5 -12.08 -19.77 -6.84
CA GLY A 5 -11.51 -19.17 -5.63
C GLY A 5 -10.00 -19.39 -5.58
N VAL A 6 -9.32 -18.59 -4.77
CA VAL A 6 -7.86 -18.63 -4.61
C VAL A 6 -7.49 -18.63 -3.14
N SER A 7 -6.41 -19.34 -2.79
CA SER A 7 -5.65 -19.04 -1.56
C SER A 7 -4.52 -18.08 -1.91
N CYS A 8 -4.27 -17.11 -1.04
CA CYS A 8 -3.28 -16.05 -1.28
C CYS A 8 -1.93 -16.41 -0.66
N SER A 9 -0.92 -15.53 -0.78
CA SER A 9 0.39 -15.73 -0.13
C SER A 9 0.31 -15.92 1.39
N ALA A 10 -0.78 -15.46 2.03
CA ALA A 10 -1.09 -15.74 3.42
C ALA A 10 -1.99 -17.00 3.53
N ASP A 11 -1.51 -18.11 2.97
CA ASP A 11 -2.14 -19.44 2.99
C ASP A 11 -2.13 -19.98 4.42
N ARG A 12 -3.30 -19.99 5.06
CA ARG A 12 -3.43 -20.15 6.52
C ARG A 12 -4.61 -21.06 6.85
N GLN A 13 -4.31 -22.35 6.93
CA GLN A 13 -5.21 -23.40 7.38
C GLN A 13 -4.44 -24.37 8.28
N ILE A 14 -5.12 -24.91 9.29
CA ILE A 14 -4.61 -25.96 10.18
C ILE A 14 -5.74 -26.95 10.39
N LYS A 15 -5.51 -28.22 10.08
CA LYS A 15 -6.43 -29.30 10.46
C LYS A 15 -6.26 -29.64 11.94
N GLY A 16 -7.34 -30.04 12.59
CA GLY A 16 -7.32 -30.55 13.95
C GLY A 16 -8.21 -31.78 14.10
N LYS A 17 -7.91 -32.63 15.09
CA LYS A 17 -8.77 -33.74 15.48
C LYS A 17 -8.72 -33.98 16.99
N ILE A 18 -9.85 -34.39 17.55
CA ILE A 18 -9.98 -34.82 18.95
C ILE A 18 -10.25 -36.31 18.94
N THR A 19 -9.52 -37.06 19.76
CA THR A 19 -9.68 -38.51 19.90
C THR A 19 -9.65 -38.88 21.39
N ARG A 20 -9.85 -40.18 21.70
CA ARG A 20 -9.63 -40.68 23.06
C ARG A 20 -8.21 -40.45 23.58
N ASP A 21 -7.25 -40.28 22.67
CA ASP A 21 -5.83 -40.11 22.97
C ASP A 21 -5.42 -38.63 23.10
N GLY A 22 -6.36 -37.68 22.94
CA GLY A 22 -6.14 -36.26 23.14
C GLY A 22 -6.51 -35.36 21.95
N ILE A 23 -5.93 -34.16 21.94
CA ILE A 23 -6.14 -33.11 20.93
C ILE A 23 -4.92 -33.05 20.02
N PHE A 24 -5.15 -33.08 18.71
CA PHE A 24 -4.11 -33.08 17.70
C PHE A 24 -4.33 -31.94 16.73
N LEU A 25 -3.24 -31.28 16.32
CA LEU A 25 -3.21 -30.25 15.29
C LEU A 25 -2.22 -30.66 14.19
N GLU A 26 -2.48 -30.21 12.97
CA GLU A 26 -1.57 -30.34 11.83
C GLU A 26 -0.25 -29.63 12.13
N GLN A 27 0.86 -30.35 11.93
CA GLN A 27 2.20 -29.79 12.11
C GLN A 27 2.54 -28.92 10.91
N MET A 28 2.84 -27.65 11.18
CA MET A 28 3.33 -26.70 10.18
C MET A 28 4.86 -26.73 10.11
N GLU A 29 5.42 -26.12 9.06
CA GLU A 29 6.87 -25.91 8.97
C GLU A 29 7.37 -24.93 10.04
N GLU A 30 8.33 -25.35 10.85
CA GLU A 30 8.95 -24.52 11.89
C GLU A 30 10.30 -23.90 11.46
N ASN A 31 10.93 -24.43 10.40
CA ASN A 31 12.18 -23.89 9.86
C ASN A 31 12.01 -23.46 8.38
N PRO A 32 11.24 -22.38 8.10
CA PRO A 32 11.01 -21.93 6.74
C PRO A 32 12.29 -21.40 6.05
N ALA A 33 13.33 -21.05 6.82
CA ALA A 33 14.59 -20.54 6.28
C ALA A 33 15.30 -21.53 5.34
N LYS A 34 15.01 -22.84 5.45
CA LYS A 34 15.55 -23.86 4.55
C LYS A 34 15.09 -23.72 3.09
N TYR A 35 14.02 -22.97 2.83
CA TYR A 35 13.52 -22.68 1.50
C TYR A 35 14.12 -21.39 0.90
N LEU A 36 14.95 -20.65 1.63
CA LEU A 36 15.59 -19.45 1.10
C LEU A 36 16.64 -19.82 0.05
N PRO A 37 16.73 -19.05 -1.07
CA PRO A 37 17.78 -19.24 -2.06
C PRO A 37 19.16 -18.90 -1.46
N LYS A 38 20.22 -19.49 -2.00
CA LYS A 38 21.61 -19.29 -1.54
C LYS A 38 22.18 -17.91 -1.89
N GLY A 39 21.55 -17.15 -2.77
CA GLY A 39 21.97 -15.82 -3.18
C GLY A 39 20.77 -14.95 -3.52
N GLU A 40 21.00 -13.63 -3.56
CA GLU A 40 19.98 -12.68 -3.96
C GLU A 40 19.85 -12.62 -5.48
N PRO A 41 18.63 -12.44 -6.02
CA PRO A 41 18.45 -12.22 -7.44
C PRO A 41 19.03 -10.85 -7.83
N GLU A 42 19.63 -10.79 -9.01
CA GLU A 42 20.04 -9.52 -9.60
C GLU A 42 18.79 -8.67 -9.89
N MET A 43 18.77 -7.44 -9.38
CA MET A 43 17.66 -6.51 -9.55
C MET A 43 18.14 -5.24 -10.23
N ALA A 44 17.32 -4.70 -11.13
CA ALA A 44 17.54 -3.37 -11.68
C ALA A 44 17.74 -2.33 -10.56
N GLU A 45 18.61 -1.35 -10.80
CA GLU A 45 18.86 -0.27 -9.85
C GLU A 45 17.54 0.44 -9.50
N ALA A 46 17.36 0.76 -8.21
CA ALA A 46 16.16 1.47 -7.76
C ALA A 46 16.40 2.97 -7.72
N VAL A 47 15.41 3.74 -8.13
CA VAL A 47 15.40 5.19 -7.97
C VAL A 47 15.01 5.53 -6.53
N ARG A 48 15.86 6.30 -5.85
CA ARG A 48 15.58 6.83 -4.50
C ARG A 48 14.68 8.06 -4.60
N VAL A 49 13.61 8.09 -3.81
CA VAL A 49 12.63 9.19 -3.79
C VAL A 49 12.50 9.71 -2.36
N ASP A 50 12.82 10.98 -2.15
CA ASP A 50 12.60 11.68 -0.87
C ASP A 50 11.18 12.26 -0.83
N LEU A 51 10.36 11.70 0.04
CA LEU A 51 8.95 12.04 0.24
C LEU A 51 8.74 13.24 1.17
N ASN A 52 9.81 13.81 1.74
CA ASN A 52 9.72 15.02 2.57
C ASN A 52 9.81 16.31 1.75
N ARG A 53 9.82 16.20 0.42
CA ARG A 53 9.79 17.33 -0.52
C ARG A 53 8.35 17.76 -0.83
N PRO A 54 8.12 18.98 -1.35
CA PRO A 54 6.83 19.38 -1.86
C PRO A 54 6.26 18.38 -2.89
N MET A 55 4.94 18.14 -2.85
CA MET A 55 4.27 17.15 -3.71
C MET A 55 4.61 17.31 -5.20
N ASP A 56 4.68 18.54 -5.70
CA ASP A 56 5.00 18.82 -7.10
C ASP A 56 6.44 18.44 -7.46
N GLU A 57 7.39 18.57 -6.53
CA GLU A 57 8.77 18.13 -6.75
C GLU A 57 8.88 16.60 -6.80
N ILE A 58 8.12 15.91 -5.94
CA ILE A 58 8.05 14.44 -5.96
C ILE A 58 7.46 13.97 -7.30
N ARG A 59 6.35 14.57 -7.73
CA ARG A 59 5.70 14.26 -9.02
C ARG A 59 6.64 14.54 -10.20
N ALA A 60 7.33 15.67 -10.19
CA ALA A 60 8.30 16.03 -11.22
C ALA A 60 9.46 15.04 -11.31
N GLN A 61 9.93 14.49 -10.18
CA GLN A 61 10.91 13.41 -10.16
C GLN A 61 10.33 12.13 -10.76
N LEU A 62 9.14 11.70 -10.32
CA LEU A 62 8.50 10.47 -10.80
C LEU A 62 8.21 10.51 -12.31
N SER A 63 7.84 11.68 -12.84
CA SER A 63 7.53 11.88 -14.27
C SER A 63 8.72 11.59 -15.20
N GLN A 64 9.95 11.57 -14.68
CA GLN A 64 11.15 11.26 -15.47
C GLN A 64 11.27 9.77 -15.80
N TYR A 65 10.47 8.91 -15.17
CA TYR A 65 10.62 7.46 -15.24
C TYR A 65 9.37 6.79 -15.82
N PRO A 66 9.53 5.70 -16.60
CA PRO A 66 8.41 4.93 -17.10
C PRO A 66 7.76 4.05 -16.02
N VAL A 67 6.57 3.51 -16.32
CA VAL A 67 5.99 2.39 -15.55
C VAL A 67 6.98 1.21 -15.48
N SER A 68 6.81 0.34 -14.49
CA SER A 68 7.72 -0.73 -14.05
C SER A 68 9.01 -0.28 -13.34
N THR A 69 9.31 1.02 -13.29
CA THR A 69 10.51 1.53 -12.58
C THR A 69 10.45 1.20 -11.10
N ARG A 70 11.52 0.59 -10.57
CA ARG A 70 11.70 0.25 -9.14
C ARG A 70 12.09 1.50 -8.34
N LEU A 71 11.45 1.68 -7.20
CA LEU A 71 11.63 2.82 -6.30
C LEU A 71 12.03 2.38 -4.89
N LEU A 72 12.79 3.24 -4.21
CA LEU A 72 13.03 3.22 -2.77
C LEU A 72 12.55 4.54 -2.18
N LEU A 73 11.47 4.49 -1.40
CA LEU A 73 10.81 5.67 -0.84
C LEU A 73 11.30 5.93 0.58
N THR A 74 11.70 7.17 0.88
CA THR A 74 12.10 7.60 2.22
C THR A 74 11.34 8.85 2.62
N GLY A 75 10.73 8.88 3.80
CA GLY A 75 10.01 10.03 4.33
C GLY A 75 8.61 9.71 4.85
N LYS A 76 7.76 10.74 4.92
CA LYS A 76 6.41 10.66 5.50
C LYS A 76 5.36 10.20 4.50
N ILE A 77 4.50 9.29 4.95
CA ILE A 77 3.41 8.73 4.17
C ILE A 77 2.13 8.74 5.01
N ILE A 78 1.06 9.32 4.46
CA ILE A 78 -0.27 9.18 5.07
C ILE A 78 -0.81 7.79 4.77
N VAL A 79 -1.42 7.16 5.76
CA VAL A 79 -2.07 5.87 5.63
C VAL A 79 -3.57 6.07 5.81
N GLY A 80 -4.35 5.52 4.88
CA GLY A 80 -5.80 5.51 4.96
C GLY A 80 -6.38 4.55 3.93
N ARG A 81 -7.48 3.89 4.26
CA ARG A 81 -8.16 2.92 3.38
C ARG A 81 -9.67 3.15 3.38
N ASP A 82 -10.45 2.11 3.12
CA ASP A 82 -11.88 2.11 2.82
C ASP A 82 -12.70 3.14 3.63
N ILE A 83 -12.76 3.05 4.96
CA ILE A 83 -13.59 3.96 5.77
C ILE A 83 -13.02 5.39 5.80
N ALA A 84 -11.69 5.54 5.90
CA ALA A 84 -11.04 6.85 5.86
C ALA A 84 -11.31 7.59 4.54
N HIS A 85 -11.28 6.90 3.39
CA HIS A 85 -11.62 7.48 2.10
C HIS A 85 -13.09 7.92 2.04
N SER A 86 -13.99 7.12 2.61
CA SER A 86 -15.39 7.52 2.75
C SER A 86 -15.54 8.80 3.59
N LYS A 87 -14.76 8.95 4.67
CA LYS A 87 -14.76 10.17 5.50
C LYS A 87 -14.20 11.38 4.78
N PHE A 88 -13.12 11.22 4.00
CA PHE A 88 -12.60 12.31 3.17
C PHE A 88 -13.62 12.77 2.13
N LYS A 89 -14.35 11.82 1.53
CA LYS A 89 -15.41 12.14 0.58
C LYS A 89 -16.59 12.86 1.26
N GLU A 90 -17.05 12.38 2.42
CA GLU A 90 -18.11 13.02 3.21
C GLU A 90 -17.74 14.47 3.57
N ARG A 91 -16.48 14.69 3.96
CA ARG A 91 -15.92 16.02 4.25
C ARG A 91 -15.92 16.92 3.01
N LEU A 92 -15.53 16.38 1.85
CA LEU A 92 -15.56 17.12 0.59
C LEU A 92 -17.00 17.47 0.16
N ASP A 93 -17.91 16.50 0.20
CA ASP A 93 -19.32 16.67 -0.19
C ASP A 93 -20.04 17.68 0.72
N SER A 94 -19.61 17.83 1.97
CA SER A 94 -20.12 18.83 2.91
C SER A 94 -19.46 20.22 2.79
N GLY A 95 -18.61 20.42 1.77
CA GLY A 95 -17.96 21.70 1.48
C GLY A 95 -16.79 22.05 2.41
N GLN A 96 -16.33 21.12 3.23
CA GLN A 96 -15.19 21.32 4.14
C GLN A 96 -13.83 21.07 3.48
N GLY A 97 -13.84 20.63 2.21
CA GLY A 97 -12.66 20.31 1.42
C GLY A 97 -11.91 19.06 1.90
N LEU A 98 -10.88 18.70 1.14
CA LEU A 98 -9.97 17.61 1.50
C LEU A 98 -8.99 18.04 2.62
N PRO A 99 -8.66 17.16 3.58
CA PRO A 99 -7.63 17.44 4.57
C PRO A 99 -6.26 17.77 3.95
N ASP A 100 -5.49 18.67 4.55
CA ASP A 100 -4.18 19.07 4.02
C ASP A 100 -3.19 17.91 3.92
N TYR A 101 -3.27 16.95 4.84
CA TYR A 101 -2.34 15.82 4.85
C TYR A 101 -2.49 14.90 3.64
N ILE A 102 -3.69 14.80 3.01
CA ILE A 102 -3.86 14.03 1.76
C ILE A 102 -3.45 14.80 0.51
N LYS A 103 -3.18 16.11 0.62
CA LYS A 103 -2.64 16.95 -0.45
C LYS A 103 -1.12 17.02 -0.40
N ASN A 104 -0.57 17.09 0.82
CA ASN A 104 0.86 17.34 1.05
C ASN A 104 1.70 16.06 1.19
N HIS A 105 1.09 14.89 1.32
CA HIS A 105 1.79 13.61 1.42
C HIS A 105 1.21 12.57 0.47
N ILE A 106 2.03 11.59 0.10
CA ILE A 106 1.55 10.42 -0.64
C ILE A 106 0.63 9.60 0.29
N ILE A 107 -0.34 8.88 -0.28
CA ILE A 107 -1.30 8.08 0.48
C ILE A 107 -1.09 6.58 0.26
N TYR A 108 -0.90 5.85 1.36
CA TYR A 108 -0.75 4.40 1.41
C TYR A 108 -2.02 3.72 1.87
N TYR A 109 -2.54 2.82 1.05
CA TYR A 109 -3.74 2.06 1.40
C TYR A 109 -3.33 0.83 2.21
N ALA A 110 -3.45 0.92 3.52
CA ALA A 110 -3.10 -0.15 4.44
C ALA A 110 -3.85 -0.01 5.76
N GLY A 111 -3.76 -1.03 6.61
CA GLY A 111 -4.20 -1.00 8.00
C GLY A 111 -3.19 -1.76 8.86
N PRO A 112 -2.63 -1.17 9.93
CA PRO A 112 -1.68 -1.83 10.80
C PRO A 112 -2.26 -3.06 11.50
N ALA A 113 -1.45 -4.10 11.65
CA ALA A 113 -1.61 -5.02 12.79
C ALA A 113 -1.12 -4.34 14.09
N LYS A 114 -1.48 -4.92 15.24
CA LYS A 114 -0.99 -4.45 16.55
C LYS A 114 0.54 -4.39 16.58
N THR A 115 1.09 -3.31 17.13
CA THR A 115 2.53 -3.14 17.30
C THR A 115 3.03 -3.98 18.48
N PRO A 116 3.99 -4.90 18.27
CA PRO A 116 4.64 -5.62 19.36
C PRO A 116 5.43 -4.67 20.26
N GLU A 117 5.57 -5.01 21.53
CA GLU A 117 6.37 -4.22 22.48
C GLU A 117 7.82 -4.03 21.98
N GLY A 118 8.32 -2.81 22.06
CA GLY A 118 9.68 -2.45 21.62
C GLY A 118 9.88 -2.39 20.09
N GLN A 119 8.84 -2.57 19.28
CA GLN A 119 8.91 -2.43 17.82
C GLN A 119 8.35 -1.07 17.36
N ALA A 120 8.85 -0.57 16.23
CA ALA A 120 8.36 0.66 15.61
C ALA A 120 6.98 0.49 14.97
N SER A 121 6.66 -0.72 14.49
CA SER A 121 5.42 -1.04 13.78
C SER A 121 5.06 -2.52 13.93
N GLY A 122 3.78 -2.83 13.81
CA GLY A 122 3.30 -4.19 13.57
C GLY A 122 3.53 -4.64 12.12
N SER A 123 2.94 -5.78 11.75
CA SER A 123 2.85 -6.14 10.33
C SER A 123 2.00 -5.12 9.57
N PHE A 124 2.52 -4.57 8.48
CA PHE A 124 1.93 -3.39 7.83
C PHE A 124 2.08 -3.42 6.30
N GLY A 125 1.39 -4.39 5.68
CA GLY A 125 1.38 -4.56 4.22
C GLY A 125 0.28 -3.77 3.52
N PRO A 126 0.34 -3.66 2.18
CA PRO A 126 -0.64 -2.94 1.39
C PRO A 126 -1.99 -3.67 1.35
N THR A 127 -3.07 -2.93 1.16
CA THR A 127 -4.39 -3.46 0.80
C THR A 127 -4.67 -3.31 -0.70
N THR A 128 -5.72 -3.98 -1.19
CA THR A 128 -6.09 -3.93 -2.61
C THR A 128 -6.45 -2.52 -3.05
N ALA A 129 -5.74 -1.99 -4.04
CA ALA A 129 -5.90 -0.63 -4.53
C ALA A 129 -7.28 -0.37 -5.16
N GLY A 130 -7.78 -1.35 -5.92
CA GLY A 130 -9.03 -1.28 -6.68
C GLY A 130 -10.26 -0.79 -5.91
N ARG A 131 -10.32 -1.04 -4.59
CA ARG A 131 -11.45 -0.62 -3.76
C ARG A 131 -11.55 0.89 -3.57
N MET A 132 -10.44 1.61 -3.78
CA MET A 132 -10.38 3.07 -3.66
C MET A 132 -10.46 3.77 -5.03
N ASP A 133 -10.58 3.03 -6.14
CA ASP A 133 -10.61 3.61 -7.49
C ASP A 133 -11.68 4.70 -7.69
N PRO A 134 -12.91 4.57 -7.16
CA PRO A 134 -13.94 5.60 -7.34
C PRO A 134 -13.60 6.97 -6.72
N TYR A 135 -12.66 7.01 -5.76
CA TYR A 135 -12.28 8.25 -5.08
C TYR A 135 -11.18 9.01 -5.83
N VAL A 136 -10.40 8.34 -6.69
CA VAL A 136 -9.18 8.94 -7.27
C VAL A 136 -9.49 10.17 -8.15
N PRO A 137 -10.42 10.10 -9.14
CA PRO A 137 -10.70 11.27 -9.97
C PRO A 137 -11.23 12.45 -9.14
N ILE A 138 -12.04 12.15 -8.13
CA ILE A 138 -12.63 13.14 -7.22
C ILE A 138 -11.54 13.83 -6.39
N PHE A 139 -10.64 13.05 -5.80
CA PHE A 139 -9.63 13.61 -4.90
C PHE A 139 -8.53 14.36 -5.66
N GLN A 140 -8.08 13.84 -6.79
CA GLN A 140 -7.04 14.49 -7.59
C GLN A 140 -7.49 15.82 -8.20
N LYS A 141 -8.78 15.91 -8.58
CA LYS A 141 -9.38 17.18 -8.98
C LYS A 141 -9.26 18.27 -7.92
N GLU A 142 -9.31 17.89 -6.65
CA GLU A 142 -9.18 18.77 -5.48
C GLU A 142 -7.72 18.88 -4.96
N GLY A 143 -6.75 18.37 -5.72
CA GLY A 143 -5.32 18.39 -5.39
C GLY A 143 -4.89 17.38 -4.33
N GLY A 144 -5.73 16.40 -3.99
CA GLY A 144 -5.42 15.34 -3.03
C GLY A 144 -5.14 13.99 -3.70
N SER A 145 -4.51 13.07 -2.98
CA SER A 145 -4.25 11.70 -3.48
C SER A 145 -3.48 11.68 -4.81
N MET A 146 -2.56 12.63 -4.98
CA MET A 146 -1.76 12.77 -6.21
C MET A 146 -0.82 11.60 -6.43
N ILE A 147 -0.29 11.01 -5.35
CA ILE A 147 0.55 9.81 -5.40
C ILE A 147 -0.03 8.79 -4.44
N MET A 148 -0.37 7.61 -4.96
CA MET A 148 -1.04 6.53 -4.22
C MET A 148 -0.11 5.33 -4.13
N LEU A 149 -0.09 4.64 -3.00
CA LEU A 149 0.71 3.42 -2.77
C LEU A 149 -0.21 2.30 -2.27
N ALA A 150 -0.20 1.14 -2.91
CA ALA A 150 -1.05 -0.02 -2.56
C ALA A 150 -0.62 -1.28 -3.31
N LYS A 151 -1.45 -2.33 -3.39
CA LYS A 151 -1.19 -3.52 -4.22
C LYS A 151 -2.33 -3.85 -5.19
N GLY A 152 -1.97 -4.52 -6.28
CA GLY A 152 -2.89 -5.02 -7.31
C GLY A 152 -3.06 -4.05 -8.47
N ASN A 153 -3.61 -4.54 -9.58
CA ASN A 153 -4.02 -3.72 -10.71
C ASN A 153 -5.24 -2.85 -10.33
N ARG A 154 -5.47 -1.81 -11.13
CA ARG A 154 -6.54 -0.83 -10.92
C ARG A 154 -7.37 -0.68 -12.17
N SER A 155 -8.56 -0.08 -12.05
CA SER A 155 -9.40 0.18 -13.21
C SER A 155 -8.88 1.35 -14.03
N ARG A 156 -9.28 1.40 -15.31
CA ARG A 156 -8.89 2.44 -16.27
C ARG A 156 -9.17 3.87 -15.78
N GLN A 157 -10.19 4.06 -14.94
CA GLN A 157 -10.52 5.38 -14.38
C GLN A 157 -9.35 6.00 -13.61
N VAL A 158 -8.50 5.18 -12.99
CA VAL A 158 -7.33 5.66 -12.24
C VAL A 158 -6.24 6.09 -13.20
N THR A 159 -6.01 5.33 -14.27
CA THR A 159 -5.07 5.69 -15.35
C THR A 159 -5.45 7.00 -16.02
N ASP A 160 -6.73 7.17 -16.33
CA ASP A 160 -7.22 8.38 -16.96
C ASP A 160 -7.13 9.59 -16.00
N ALA A 161 -7.47 9.42 -14.71
CA ALA A 161 -7.31 10.47 -13.71
C ALA A 161 -5.84 10.86 -13.49
N CYS A 162 -4.92 9.88 -13.40
CA CYS A 162 -3.50 10.15 -13.27
C CYS A 162 -2.96 10.93 -14.48
N LYS A 163 -3.42 10.61 -15.69
CA LYS A 163 -3.09 11.39 -16.90
C LYS A 163 -3.67 12.80 -16.87
N GLU A 164 -4.90 12.96 -16.41
CA GLU A 164 -5.59 14.26 -16.39
C GLU A 164 -4.99 15.22 -15.37
N TYR A 165 -4.73 14.73 -14.15
CA TYR A 165 -4.30 15.55 -13.02
C TYR A 165 -2.80 15.46 -12.75
N GLY A 166 -2.07 14.61 -13.47
CA GLY A 166 -0.64 14.36 -13.29
C GLY A 166 -0.32 13.58 -12.01
N GLY A 167 -1.12 12.56 -11.71
CA GLY A 167 -0.97 11.68 -10.56
C GLY A 167 -0.16 10.41 -10.86
N PHE A 168 0.13 9.62 -9.82
CA PHE A 168 0.85 8.35 -9.92
C PHE A 168 0.22 7.28 -9.03
N TYR A 169 0.23 6.03 -9.50
CA TYR A 169 -0.01 4.85 -8.67
C TYR A 169 1.27 4.03 -8.53
N LEU A 170 1.69 3.85 -7.29
CA LEU A 170 2.84 3.06 -6.89
C LEU A 170 2.39 1.71 -6.34
N GLY A 171 3.00 0.63 -6.83
CA GLY A 171 2.76 -0.73 -6.39
C GLY A 171 3.75 -1.14 -5.31
N SER A 172 3.27 -1.55 -4.14
CA SER A 172 4.06 -2.20 -3.09
C SER A 172 3.87 -3.72 -3.15
N PRO A 173 4.89 -4.54 -2.84
CA PRO A 173 4.75 -5.98 -2.73
C PRO A 173 3.64 -6.40 -1.74
N GLY A 174 2.63 -7.09 -2.24
CA GLY A 174 1.56 -7.66 -1.41
C GLY A 174 2.00 -8.96 -0.73
N GLY A 175 1.79 -9.08 0.58
CA GLY A 175 2.12 -10.31 1.34
C GLY A 175 3.17 -10.13 2.44
N PRO A 176 4.38 -9.58 2.19
CA PRO A 176 5.49 -9.57 3.16
C PRO A 176 5.34 -8.49 4.26
N ALA A 177 4.16 -8.37 4.86
CA ALA A 177 3.78 -7.31 5.80
C ALA A 177 4.69 -7.23 7.05
N ALA A 178 5.16 -8.38 7.56
CA ALA A 178 6.06 -8.43 8.70
C ALA A 178 7.44 -7.83 8.38
N ARG A 179 7.98 -8.10 7.18
CA ARG A 179 9.22 -7.51 6.69
C ARG A 179 9.06 -6.02 6.42
N LEU A 180 7.96 -5.63 5.78
CA LEU A 180 7.63 -4.22 5.54
C LEU A 180 7.59 -3.41 6.86
N GLY A 181 6.89 -3.93 7.87
CA GLY A 181 6.78 -3.33 9.19
C GLY A 181 8.11 -3.24 9.94
N LYS A 182 8.92 -4.30 9.89
CA LYS A 182 10.17 -4.39 10.65
C LYS A 182 11.32 -3.60 10.02
N ASP A 183 11.52 -3.76 8.72
CA ASP A 183 12.76 -3.33 8.07
C ASP A 183 12.64 -1.87 7.59
N PHE A 184 11.44 -1.44 7.17
CA PHE A 184 11.25 -0.18 6.43
C PHE A 184 10.44 0.88 7.18
N ILE A 185 9.54 0.51 8.10
CA ILE A 185 8.72 1.47 8.85
C ILE A 185 9.42 1.83 10.17
N LYS A 186 9.71 3.12 10.36
CA LYS A 186 10.47 3.63 11.52
C LYS A 186 9.59 4.26 12.58
N LYS A 187 8.38 4.68 12.22
CA LYS A 187 7.42 5.31 13.12
C LYS A 187 6.00 5.22 12.56
N VAL A 188 5.01 5.05 13.41
CA VAL A 188 3.58 5.13 13.08
C VAL A 188 2.89 6.01 14.11
N GLU A 189 2.13 7.00 13.65
CA GLU A 189 1.43 7.97 14.49
C GLU A 189 -0.03 8.05 14.04
N LEU A 190 -0.97 8.06 14.99
CA LEU A 190 -2.37 8.34 14.70
C LEU A 190 -2.53 9.82 14.32
N VAL A 191 -3.26 10.09 13.25
CA VAL A 191 -3.53 11.45 12.75
C VAL A 191 -4.99 11.83 12.98
N GLU A 192 -5.93 10.98 12.59
CA GLU A 192 -7.36 11.28 12.67
C GLU A 192 -8.19 9.99 12.71
N TYR A 193 -9.44 10.10 13.21
CA TYR A 193 -10.43 9.03 13.27
C TYR A 193 -10.00 7.81 14.10
N GLU A 194 -9.53 8.04 15.34
CA GLU A 194 -9.12 6.98 16.28
C GLU A 194 -10.17 5.88 16.43
N GLU A 195 -11.45 6.26 16.42
CA GLU A 195 -12.60 5.39 16.56
C GLU A 195 -12.70 4.31 15.47
N LEU A 196 -11.99 4.47 14.34
CA LEU A 196 -11.96 3.52 13.25
C LEU A 196 -10.93 2.38 13.45
N GLY A 197 -10.16 2.42 14.53
CA GLY A 197 -9.16 1.39 14.84
C GLY A 197 -8.12 1.26 13.73
N MET A 198 -8.01 0.07 13.11
CA MET A 198 -7.03 -0.16 12.04
C MET A 198 -7.32 0.59 10.73
N GLU A 199 -8.52 1.17 10.58
CA GLU A 199 -8.91 2.00 9.43
C GLU A 199 -8.82 3.51 9.72
N ALA A 200 -8.28 3.89 10.88
CA ALA A 200 -7.96 5.29 11.19
C ALA A 200 -6.92 5.85 10.20
N VAL A 201 -6.75 7.17 10.23
CA VAL A 201 -5.69 7.82 9.46
C VAL A 201 -4.42 7.79 10.30
N PHE A 202 -3.34 7.26 9.72
CA PHE A 202 -2.03 7.28 10.34
C PHE A 202 -1.04 8.06 9.50
N MET A 203 0.03 8.53 10.13
CA MET A 203 1.25 8.98 9.47
C MET A 203 2.32 7.93 9.76
N MET A 204 2.94 7.39 8.73
CA MET A 204 4.12 6.54 8.89
C MET A 204 5.37 7.21 8.32
N THR A 205 6.49 7.02 9.00
CA THR A 205 7.82 7.40 8.48
C THR A 205 8.52 6.15 8.00
N VAL A 206 8.99 6.17 6.76
CA VAL A 206 9.66 5.03 6.12
C VAL A 206 11.06 5.38 5.65
N GLU A 207 11.91 4.36 5.52
CA GLU A 207 13.24 4.44 4.94
C GLU A 207 13.42 3.29 3.94
N ASP A 208 13.89 3.61 2.73
CA ASP A 208 14.13 2.68 1.63
C ASP A 208 12.94 1.74 1.34
N PHE A 209 11.69 2.22 1.50
CA PHE A 209 10.49 1.42 1.31
C PHE A 209 10.29 1.04 -0.17
N PRO A 210 10.13 -0.25 -0.50
CA PRO A 210 10.10 -0.71 -1.89
C PRO A 210 8.76 -0.42 -2.56
N ALA A 211 8.83 0.16 -3.76
CA ALA A 211 7.66 0.36 -4.63
C ALA A 211 8.02 0.28 -6.12
N PHE A 212 7.01 0.28 -6.98
CA PHE A 212 7.15 0.35 -8.43
C PHE A 212 6.19 1.38 -9.00
N ILE A 213 6.56 2.10 -10.06
CA ILE A 213 5.59 2.91 -10.82
C ILE A 213 4.67 1.95 -11.59
N ILE A 214 3.40 1.90 -11.24
CA ILE A 214 2.39 1.06 -11.91
C ILE A 214 1.59 1.88 -12.91
N VAL A 215 1.13 3.06 -12.50
CA VAL A 215 0.49 4.05 -13.39
C VAL A 215 1.27 5.35 -13.30
N ASP A 216 1.56 5.93 -14.46
CA ASP A 216 2.23 7.23 -14.57
C ASP A 216 1.27 8.38 -14.90
N ASP A 217 1.82 9.58 -14.95
CA ASP A 217 1.15 10.83 -15.27
C ASP A 217 0.86 11.03 -16.77
N LYS A 218 1.09 10.01 -17.60
CA LYS A 218 0.98 10.07 -19.06
C LYS A 218 -0.11 9.13 -19.61
N GLY A 219 -0.71 8.34 -18.72
CA GLY A 219 -1.74 7.35 -19.04
C GLY A 219 -1.21 5.97 -19.39
N ASN A 220 0.03 5.67 -19.00
CA ASN A 220 0.58 4.33 -19.10
C ASN A 220 0.23 3.53 -17.84
N ASP A 221 -0.05 2.24 -18.02
CA ASP A 221 -0.33 1.29 -16.94
C ASP A 221 0.48 0.01 -17.20
N PHE A 222 1.28 -0.38 -16.21
CA PHE A 222 2.08 -1.61 -16.24
C PHE A 222 1.26 -2.86 -16.60
N TYR A 223 0.00 -2.94 -16.18
CA TYR A 223 -0.83 -4.12 -16.41
C TYR A 223 -1.60 -4.11 -17.74
N SER A 224 -1.58 -3.01 -18.51
CA SER A 224 -2.47 -2.83 -19.68
C SER A 224 -2.34 -3.87 -20.79
N ASP A 225 -1.17 -4.48 -20.96
CA ASP A 225 -0.94 -5.55 -21.95
C ASP A 225 -0.97 -6.96 -21.33
N LEU A 226 -1.29 -7.06 -20.03
CA LEU A 226 -1.25 -8.32 -19.27
C LEU A 226 -2.63 -8.77 -18.74
N LEU A 227 -3.54 -7.83 -18.50
CA LEU A 227 -4.85 -8.03 -17.86
C LEU A 227 -5.95 -7.22 -18.57
#